data_AF-A0A931SPG7-F1
#
_entry.id   AF-A0A931SPG7-F1
#
_cell.length_a   1.000
_cell.length_b   1.000
_cell.length_c   1.000
_cell.angle_alpha   90.00
_cell.angle_beta   90.00
_cell.angle_gamma   90.00
#
_symmetry.space_group_name_H-M   'P 1'
#
loop_
_entity.id
_entity.type
_entity.pdbx_description
1 polymer ?
#
loop_
_entity_poly.entity_id
_entity_poly.type
_entity_poly.pdbx_seq_one_letter_code
_entity_poly.pdbx_strand_id
1 'polypeptide(L)'
;MDDAEFLSRFKERVEKSSATTIELMVSEEEPARVSIDFRGPVPRITLGADALKYPGLARVFMEYIILSLRQGKEVDQEEFLLHLRRN
;
A
#
# COMPACT_ATOMS: atom_id res chain seq x y z
N MET A 1 7.08 -13.66 12.44
CA MET A 1 6.97 -12.19 12.39
C MET A 1 5.51 -11.91 12.63
N ASP A 2 5.21 -11.11 13.64
CA ASP A 2 3.82 -10.78 13.97
C ASP A 2 3.25 -9.83 12.92
N ASP A 3 1.97 -9.97 12.54
CA ASP A 3 1.36 -9.14 11.49
C ASP A 3 1.43 -7.66 11.84
N ALA A 4 1.34 -7.32 13.13
CA ALA A 4 1.50 -5.95 13.63
C ALA A 4 2.93 -5.42 13.43
N GLU A 5 3.96 -6.25 13.63
CA GLU A 5 5.36 -5.87 13.38
C GLU A 5 5.60 -5.61 11.89
N PHE A 6 5.03 -6.46 11.02
CA PHE A 6 5.08 -6.29 9.58
C PHE A 6 4.42 -4.98 9.15
N LEU A 7 3.20 -4.72 9.60
CA LEU A 7 2.47 -3.49 9.27
C LEU A 7 3.19 -2.23 9.78
N SER A 8 3.77 -2.29 10.98
CA SER A 8 4.55 -1.18 11.52
C SER A 8 5.78 -0.87 10.66
N ARG A 9 6.55 -1.89 10.26
CA ARG A 9 7.72 -1.71 9.39
C ARG A 9 7.34 -1.29 7.98
N PHE A 10 6.23 -1.83 7.47
CA PHE A 10 5.69 -1.46 6.16
C PHE A 10 5.35 0.03 6.14
N LYS A 11 4.56 0.48 7.12
CA LYS A 11 4.18 1.89 7.29
C LYS A 11 5.42 2.77 7.37
N GLU A 12 6.33 2.47 8.29
CA GLU A 12 7.54 3.27 8.50
C GLU A 12 8.35 3.40 7.20
N ARG A 13 8.49 2.32 6.44
CA ARG A 13 9.25 2.32 5.19
C ARG A 13 8.57 3.16 4.11
N VAL A 14 7.25 3.08 3.99
CA VAL A 14 6.49 3.92 3.06
C VAL A 14 6.62 5.39 3.44
N GLU A 15 6.42 5.75 4.70
CA GLU A 15 6.52 7.13 5.18
C GLU A 15 7.92 7.72 4.93
N LYS A 16 8.98 6.98 5.28
CA LYS A 16 10.37 7.40 5.05
C LYS A 16 10.68 7.57 3.57
N SER A 17 10.18 6.68 2.72
CA SER A 17 10.49 6.69 1.29
C SER A 17 9.67 7.73 0.51
N SER A 18 8.46 8.02 0.96
CA SER A 18 7.56 9.00 0.32
C SER A 18 7.62 10.39 0.96
N ALA A 19 8.32 10.55 2.09
CA ALA A 19 8.31 11.76 2.92
C ALA A 19 6.88 12.23 3.27
N THR A 20 5.94 11.30 3.35
CA THR A 20 4.51 11.56 3.55
C THR A 20 4.00 10.69 4.69
N THR A 21 3.36 11.29 5.69
CA THR A 21 2.68 10.55 6.77
C THR A 21 1.42 9.88 6.23
N ILE A 22 1.15 8.64 6.62
CA ILE A 22 0.03 7.85 6.11
C ILE A 22 -0.78 7.18 7.22
N GLU A 23 -2.04 6.89 6.91
CA GLU A 23 -2.82 5.87 7.62
C GLU A 23 -2.72 4.54 6.89
N LEU A 24 -2.49 3.45 7.61
CA LEU A 24 -2.42 2.10 7.03
C LEU A 24 -3.54 1.23 7.64
N MET A 25 -4.33 0.62 6.79
CA MET A 25 -5.41 -0.30 7.15
C MET A 25 -5.28 -1.61 6.40
N VAL A 26 -5.74 -2.69 7.02
CA VAL A 26 -5.87 -4.00 6.36
C VAL A 26 -7.35 -4.27 6.09
N SER A 27 -7.68 -4.66 4.86
CA SER A 27 -9.00 -5.15 4.48
C SER A 27 -8.98 -6.67 4.43
N GLU A 28 -9.87 -7.30 5.21
CA GLU A 28 -10.11 -8.74 5.15
C GLU A 28 -11.15 -9.12 4.09
N GLU A 29 -11.99 -8.16 3.69
CA GLU A 29 -13.06 -8.37 2.70
C GLU A 29 -12.52 -8.54 1.28
N GLU A 30 -11.40 -7.86 0.97
CA GLU A 30 -10.76 -7.90 -0.33
C GLU A 30 -9.26 -8.21 -0.18
N PRO A 31 -8.89 -9.50 -0.13
CA PRO A 31 -7.56 -9.91 0.31
C PRO A 31 -6.45 -9.50 -0.66
N ALA A 32 -6.73 -9.32 -1.96
CA ALA A 32 -5.75 -8.90 -2.96
C ALA A 32 -5.76 -7.37 -3.26
N ARG A 33 -6.52 -6.57 -2.49
CA ARG A 33 -6.70 -5.15 -2.78
C ARG A 33 -5.48 -4.31 -2.38
N VAL A 34 -5.24 -3.24 -3.13
CA VAL A 34 -4.42 -2.10 -2.70
C VAL A 34 -5.11 -0.84 -3.17
N SER A 35 -5.34 0.11 -2.27
CA SER A 35 -5.93 1.41 -2.65
C SER A 35 -5.39 2.53 -1.78
N ILE A 36 -5.34 3.73 -2.35
CA ILE A 36 -4.86 4.94 -1.68
C ILE A 36 -5.94 6.02 -1.82
N ASP A 37 -6.40 6.53 -0.68
CA ASP A 37 -7.40 7.59 -0.60
C ASP A 37 -6.75 8.87 -0.09
N PHE A 38 -6.81 9.95 -0.88
CA PHE A 38 -6.21 11.24 -0.56
C PHE A 38 -7.22 12.26 -0.02
N ARG A 39 -8.49 11.88 0.19
CA ARG A 39 -9.56 12.79 0.64
C ARG A 39 -9.43 13.21 2.11
N GLY A 40 -8.65 12.47 2.90
CA GLY A 40 -8.39 12.73 4.31
C GLY A 40 -7.27 13.74 4.58
N PRO A 41 -7.02 14.11 5.86
CA PRO A 41 -5.90 14.98 6.24
C PRO A 41 -4.53 14.34 5.99
N VAL A 42 -4.47 13.01 5.94
CA VAL A 42 -3.33 12.21 5.50
C VAL A 42 -3.82 11.13 4.53
N PRO A 43 -3.01 10.69 3.56
CA PRO A 43 -3.37 9.61 2.67
C PRO A 43 -3.64 8.32 3.45
N ARG A 44 -4.78 7.69 3.16
CA ARG A 44 -5.16 6.41 3.74
C ARG A 44 -4.89 5.29 2.75
N ILE A 45 -4.05 4.35 3.15
CA ILE A 45 -3.71 3.16 2.38
C ILE A 45 -4.48 1.98 2.96
N THR A 46 -5.17 1.26 2.08
CA THR A 46 -5.80 -0.02 2.41
C THR A 46 -5.03 -1.13 1.71
N LEU A 47 -4.52 -2.09 2.48
CA LEU A 47 -3.90 -3.32 1.98
C LEU A 47 -4.84 -4.49 2.20
N GLY A 48 -5.00 -5.34 1.22
CA GLY A 48 -5.68 -6.62 1.41
C GLY A 48 -4.83 -7.58 2.25
N ALA A 49 -5.49 -8.48 2.97
CA ALA A 49 -4.85 -9.47 3.84
C ALA A 49 -3.81 -10.38 3.14
N ASP A 50 -3.83 -10.50 1.81
CA ASP A 50 -2.80 -11.25 1.05
C ASP A 50 -1.42 -10.60 1.15
N ALA A 51 -1.33 -9.29 1.40
CA ALA A 51 -0.06 -8.63 1.65
C ALA A 51 0.67 -9.20 2.90
N LEU A 52 -0.09 -9.68 3.89
CA LEU A 52 0.46 -10.32 5.09
C LEU A 52 0.99 -11.73 4.80
N LYS A 53 0.34 -12.44 3.86
CA LYS A 53 0.63 -13.84 3.53
C LYS A 53 1.71 -14.00 2.46
N TYR A 54 1.81 -13.05 1.53
CA TYR A 54 2.67 -13.13 0.36
C TYR A 54 3.66 -11.96 0.34
N PRO A 55 4.90 -12.16 0.83
CA PRO A 55 5.92 -11.11 0.89
C PRO A 55 6.27 -10.47 -0.47
N GLY A 56 6.16 -11.25 -1.56
CA GLY A 56 6.35 -10.74 -2.92
C GLY A 56 5.29 -9.70 -3.28
N LEU A 57 4.03 -9.97 -2.95
CA LEU A 57 2.92 -9.05 -3.19
C LEU A 57 3.06 -7.77 -2.37
N ALA A 58 3.38 -7.91 -1.08
CA ALA A 58 3.67 -6.79 -0.20
C ALA A 58 4.76 -5.85 -0.75
N ARG A 59 5.83 -6.42 -1.31
CA ARG A 59 6.91 -5.61 -1.89
C ARG A 59 6.41 -4.78 -3.07
N VAL A 60 5.63 -5.38 -3.97
CA VAL A 60 5.07 -4.66 -5.11
C VAL A 60 4.10 -3.57 -4.66
N PHE A 61 3.22 -3.88 -3.70
CA PHE A 61 2.32 -2.89 -3.09
C PHE A 61 3.11 -1.71 -2.54
N MET A 62 4.18 -1.98 -1.79
CA MET A 62 5.01 -0.94 -1.20
C MET A 62 5.65 -0.03 -2.25
N GLU A 63 6.30 -0.59 -3.26
CA GLU A 63 6.95 0.19 -4.32
C GLU A 63 5.94 1.06 -5.06
N TYR A 64 4.76 0.50 -5.32
CA TYR A 64 3.68 1.20 -5.98
C TYR A 64 3.10 2.35 -5.13
N ILE A 65 2.80 2.08 -3.86
CA ILE A 65 2.33 3.10 -2.92
C ILE A 65 3.31 4.26 -2.83
N ILE A 66 4.61 3.97 -2.68
CA ILE A 66 5.65 5.02 -2.62
C ILE A 66 5.63 5.87 -3.88
N LEU A 67 5.50 5.25 -5.06
CA LEU A 67 5.44 5.95 -6.33
C LEU A 67 4.21 6.86 -6.42
N SER A 68 3.03 6.36 -6.04
CA SER A 68 1.78 7.12 -6.07
C SER A 68 1.79 8.30 -5.11
N LEU A 69 2.29 8.10 -3.88
CA LEU A 69 2.45 9.18 -2.90
C LEU A 69 3.39 10.28 -3.41
N ARG A 70 4.52 9.90 -4.04
CA ARG A 70 5.46 10.87 -4.64
C ARG A 70 4.86 11.64 -5.81
N GLN A 71 3.93 11.05 -6.55
CA GLN A 71 3.27 11.69 -7.69
C GLN A 71 1.99 12.46 -7.31
N GLY A 72 1.47 12.28 -6.09
CA GLY A 72 0.21 12.89 -5.65
C GLY A 72 -1.01 12.44 -6.44
N LYS A 73 -1.00 11.20 -6.97
CA LYS A 73 -2.11 10.65 -7.76
C LYS A 73 -2.90 9.66 -6.93
N GLU A 74 -4.23 9.83 -6.93
CA GLU A 74 -5.15 8.78 -6.48
C GLU A 74 -4.99 7.56 -7.37
N VAL A 75 -5.13 6.40 -6.76
CA VAL A 75 -4.88 5.15 -7.47
C VAL A 75 -5.92 4.13 -7.09
N ASP A 76 -6.57 3.62 -8.13
CA ASP A 76 -7.51 2.51 -8.09
C ASP A 76 -6.82 1.17 -8.36
N GLN A 77 -7.43 0.08 -7.88
CA GLN A 77 -6.93 -1.30 -8.02
C GLN A 77 -6.72 -1.70 -9.50
N GLU A 78 -7.48 -1.14 -10.43
CA GLU A 78 -7.31 -1.41 -11.87
C GLU A 78 -5.98 -0.87 -12.43
N GLU A 79 -5.56 0.34 -12.04
CA GLU A 79 -4.26 0.89 -12.44
C GLU A 79 -3.09 0.08 -11.87
N PHE A 80 -3.28 -0.46 -10.67
CA PHE A 80 -2.31 -1.35 -10.05
C PHE A 80 -2.14 -2.67 -10.83
N LEU A 81 -3.24 -3.33 -11.22
CA LEU A 81 -3.19 -4.56 -12.02
C LEU A 81 -2.54 -4.33 -13.39
N LEU A 82 -2.71 -3.14 -13.98
CA LEU A 82 -2.01 -2.76 -15.21
C LEU A 82 -0.51 -2.56 -15.01
N HIS A 83 -0.07 -2.04 -13.86
CA HIS A 83 1.36 -1.97 -13.51
C HIS A 83 1.97 -3.34 -13.23
N LEU A 84 1.25 -4.23 -12.57
CA LEU A 84 1.67 -5.62 -12.34
C LEU A 84 1.84 -6.41 -13.64
N ARG A 85 0.99 -6.17 -14.65
CA ARG A 85 1.09 -6.87 -15.95
C ARG A 85 2.27 -6.43 -16.83
N ARG A 86 2.92 -5.30 -16.50
CA ARG A 86 4.00 -4.70 -17.30
C ARG A 86 5.40 -5.03 -16.79
N ASN A 87 5.53 -5.63 -15.60
CA ASN A 87 6.79 -6.09 -15.00
C ASN A 87 6.75 -7.60 -14.76
#